data_AF-A0AAW6U504-F1
#
_entry.id   AF-A0AAW6U504-F1
#
_cell.length_a   1.000
_cell.length_b   1.000
_cell.length_c   1.000
_cell.angle_alpha   90.00
_cell.angle_beta   90.00
_cell.angle_gamma   90.00
#
_symmetry.space_group_name_H-M   'P 1'
#
loop_
_entity.id
_entity.type
_entity.pdbx_description
1 polymer ?
#
loop_
_entity_poly.entity_id
_entity_poly.type
_entity_poly.pdbx_seq_one_letter_code
_entity_poly.pdbx_strand_id
1 'polypeptide(L)' 'MNARQVRIEIFKKMSPAEKLKLSMRLYWSARRLKASWLRQQHPDWTEEQVQHKVTEIFRNART' A
#
# COMPACT_ATOMS: atom_id res chain seq x y z
N MET A 1 0.13 -16.52 23.03
CA MET A 1 0.31 -15.12 22.59
C MET A 1 -0.76 -14.78 21.56
N ASN A 2 -1.43 -13.61 21.64
CA ASN A 2 -2.37 -13.21 20.59
C ASN A 2 -1.63 -12.59 19.39
N ALA A 3 -2.27 -12.54 18.22
CA ALA A 3 -1.67 -12.06 16.98
C ALA A 3 -1.16 -10.60 17.05
N ARG A 4 -1.84 -9.73 17.82
CA ARG A 4 -1.42 -8.34 18.04
C ARG A 4 -0.10 -8.29 18.83
N GLN A 5 0.02 -9.11 19.87
CA GLN A 5 1.23 -9.16 20.71
C GLN A 5 2.44 -9.66 19.89
N VAL A 6 2.27 -10.70 19.08
CA VAL A 6 3.32 -11.22 18.19
C VAL A 6 3.80 -10.12 17.23
N ARG A 7 2.87 -9.38 16.62
CA ARG A 7 3.19 -8.29 15.70
C ARG A 7 3.98 -7.15 16.37
N ILE A 8 3.62 -6.78 17.60
CA ILE A 8 4.34 -5.76 18.37
C ILE A 8 5.78 -6.20 18.62
N GLU A 9 5.99 -7.45 19.03
CA GLU A 9 7.35 -7.96 19.29
C GLU A 9 8.20 -8.04 18.03
N ILE A 10 7.61 -8.36 16.87
CA ILE A 10 8.30 -8.28 15.57
C ILE A 10 8.75 -6.84 15.28
N PHE A 11 7.84 -5.85 15.44
CA PHE A 11 8.19 -4.44 15.18
C PHE A 11 9.22 -3.88 16.16
N LYS A 12 9.26 -4.35 17.42
CA LYS A 12 10.29 -3.96 18.38
C LYS A 12 11.68 -4.43 17.96
N LYS A 13 11.77 -5.62 17.36
CA LYS A 13 13.04 -6.23 16.92
C LYS A 13 13.56 -5.65 15.60
N MET A 14 12.73 -4.97 14.82
CA MET A 14 13.16 -4.32 13.57
C MET A 14 13.98 -3.05 13.85
N SER A 15 15.10 -2.94 13.15
CA SER A 15 15.85 -1.69 13.01
C SER A 15 15.00 -0.60 12.32
N PRO A 16 15.36 0.68 12.47
CA PRO A 16 14.72 1.77 11.73
C PRO A 16 14.73 1.57 10.21
N ALA A 17 15.84 1.06 9.65
CA ALA A 17 15.99 0.79 8.22
C ALA A 17 15.02 -0.30 7.74
N GLU A 18 14.82 -1.36 8.52
CA GLU A 18 13.85 -2.42 8.19
C GLU A 18 12.41 -1.91 8.25
N LYS A 19 12.08 -1.05 9.22
CA LYS A 19 10.77 -0.41 9.31
C LYS A 19 10.49 0.46 8.08
N LEU A 20 11.47 1.26 7.65
CA LEU A 20 11.36 2.07 6.44
C LEU A 20 11.20 1.20 5.18
N LYS A 21 12.00 0.14 5.06
CA LYS A 21 11.89 -0.82 3.95
C LYS A 21 10.51 -1.48 3.91
N LEU A 22 9.96 -1.84 5.07
CA LEU A 22 8.63 -2.43 5.19
C LEU A 22 7.52 -1.42 4.84
N SER A 23 7.62 -0.17 5.30
CA SER A 23 6.63 0.86 4.98
C SER A 23 6.61 1.17 3.48
N MET A 24 7.77 1.24 2.82
CA MET A 24 7.85 1.41 1.36
C MET A 24 7.23 0.22 0.62
N ARG A 25 7.47 -1.02 1.06
CA ARG A 25 6.84 -2.21 0.47
C ARG A 25 5.33 -2.19 0.61
N LEU A 26 4.82 -1.78 1.77
CA LEU A 26 3.38 -1.63 2.01
C LEU A 26 2.78 -0.55 1.11
N TYR A 27 3.43 0.61 0.99
CA TYR A 27 3.01 1.70 0.11
C TYR A 27 2.82 1.23 -1.34
N TRP A 28 3.83 0.58 -1.92
CA TRP A 28 3.74 0.08 -3.30
C TRP A 28 2.74 -1.05 -3.47
N SER A 29 2.61 -1.92 -2.47
CA SER A 29 1.62 -3.01 -2.51
C SER A 29 0.19 -2.49 -2.49
N ALA A 30 -0.09 -1.49 -1.66
CA ALA A 30 -1.40 -0.83 -1.61
C ALA A 30 -1.74 -0.17 -2.96
N ARG A 31 -0.77 0.52 -3.59
CA ARG A 31 -0.97 1.12 -4.93
C ARG A 31 -1.28 0.08 -6.00
N ARG A 32 -0.55 -1.05 -6.00
CA ARG A 32 -0.80 -2.16 -6.95
C ARG A 32 -2.19 -2.76 -6.76
N LEU A 33 -2.60 -3.01 -5.52
CA LEU A 33 -3.94 -3.51 -5.23
C LEU A 33 -5.01 -2.53 -5.72
N LYS A 34 -4.80 -1.22 -5.51
CA LYS A 34 -5.75 -0.20 -5.97
C LYS A 34 -5.80 -0.11 -7.50
N ALA A 35 -4.67 -0.24 -8.19
CA ALA A 35 -4.62 -0.30 -9.64
C ALA A 35 -5.39 -1.51 -10.17
N SER A 36 -5.19 -2.71 -9.61
CA SER A 36 -5.94 -3.90 -10.01
C SER A 36 -7.44 -3.76 -9.80
N TRP A 37 -7.85 -3.16 -8.68
CA TRP A 37 -9.26 -2.84 -8.44
C TRP A 37 -9.80 -1.85 -9.48
N LEU A 38 -9.07 -0.78 -9.81
CA LEU A 38 -9.49 0.18 -10.83
C LEU A 38 -9.62 -0.45 -12.22
N ARG A 39 -8.69 -1.33 -12.63
CA ARG A 39 -8.80 -2.06 -13.91
C ARG A 39 -10.05 -2.94 -13.97
N GLN A 40 -10.45 -3.52 -12.83
CA GLN A 40 -11.68 -4.30 -12.76
C GLN A 40 -12.94 -3.42 -12.88
N GLN A 41 -12.94 -2.24 -12.27
CA GLN A 41 -14.10 -1.34 -12.27
C GLN A 41 -14.22 -0.52 -13.56
N HIS A 42 -13.10 -0.27 -14.25
CA HIS A 42 -13.02 0.53 -15.48
C HIS A 42 -12.24 -0.22 -16.56
N PRO A 43 -12.84 -1.26 -17.19
CA PRO A 43 -12.16 -2.07 -18.22
C PRO A 43 -11.80 -1.27 -19.49
N ASP A 44 -12.45 -0.13 -19.70
CA ASP A 44 -12.26 0.79 -20.83
C ASP A 44 -11.10 1.78 -20.63
N TRP A 45 -10.57 1.88 -19.41
CA TRP A 45 -9.49 2.83 -19.12
C TRP A 45 -8.14 2.32 -19.63
N THR A 46 -7.33 3.26 -20.14
CA THR A 46 -5.92 2.99 -20.42
C THR A 46 -5.12 2.86 -19.12
N GLU A 47 -3.93 2.26 -19.20
CA GLU A 47 -3.07 2.10 -18.04
C GLU A 47 -2.65 3.45 -17.44
N GLU A 48 -2.46 4.47 -18.29
CA GLU A 48 -2.14 5.84 -17.85
C GLU A 48 -3.27 6.44 -17.02
N GLN A 49 -4.53 6.25 -17.44
CA GLN A 49 -5.70 6.72 -16.69
C GLN A 49 -5.80 6.03 -15.33
N VAL A 50 -5.55 4.72 -15.29
CA VAL A 50 -5.49 3.95 -14.02
C VAL A 50 -4.40 4.51 -13.11
N GLN A 51 -3.17 4.69 -13.60
CA GLN A 51 -2.06 5.18 -12.78
C GLN A 51 -2.25 6.63 -12.31
N HIS A 52 -2.82 7.48 -13.15
CA HIS A 52 -3.20 8.84 -12.77
C HIS A 52 -4.22 8.83 -11.63
N LYS A 53 -5.26 7.98 -11.73
CA LYS A 53 -6.28 7.88 -10.69
C LYS A 53 -5.75 7.27 -9.38
N VAL A 54 -4.88 6.25 -9.45
CA VAL A 54 -4.15 5.76 -8.27
C VAL A 54 -3.38 6.88 -7.60
N THR A 55 -2.72 7.72 -8.40
CA THR A 55 -1.95 8.85 -7.87
C THR A 55 -2.83 9.87 -7.16
N GLU A 56 -3.96 10.24 -7.76
CA GLU A 56 -4.95 11.12 -7.15
C GLU A 56 -5.49 10.55 -5.82
N ILE A 57 -5.87 9.27 -5.78
CA ILE A 57 -6.41 8.62 -4.58
C ILE A 57 -5.43 8.70 -3.42
N PHE A 58 -4.16 8.33 -3.65
CA PHE A 58 -3.17 8.32 -2.59
C PHE A 58 -2.66 9.71 -2.23
N ARG A 59 -2.70 10.68 -3.16
CA ARG A 59 -2.41 12.09 -2.87
C ARG A 59 -3.45 12.69 -1.92
N ASN A 60 -4.71 12.28 -2.06
CA ASN A 60 -5.83 12.79 -1.26
C ASN A 60 -6.16 11.90 -0.05
N ALA A 61 -5.33 10.89 0.25
CA ALA A 61 -5.51 10.03 1.42
C ALA A 61 -5.31 10.84 2.72
N ARG A 62 -6.23 10.70 3.67
CA ARG A 62 -6.19 11.37 4.98
C ARG A 62 -6.10 10.33 6.10
N THR A 63 -5.49 10.72 7.22
CA THR A 63 -5.31 9.90 8.44
C THR A 63 -6.47 10.04 9.40
#